data_AF-A0A435ZBT7-F1
#
_entry.id   AF-A0A435ZBT7-F1
#
_cell.length_a   1.000
_cell.length_b   1.000
_cell.length_c   1.000
_cell.angle_alpha   90.00
_cell.angle_beta   90.00
_cell.angle_gamma   90.00
#
_symmetry.space_group_name_H-M   'P 1'
#
loop_
_entity.id
_entity.type
_entity.pdbx_description
1 polymer ?
#
loop_
_entity_poly.entity_id
_entity_poly.type
_entity_poly.pdbx_seq_one_letter_code
_entity_poly.pdbx_strand_id
1 'polypeptide(L)'
;MKRDIAGIVLAGGQSRRMGGGDKSLLPLGDGCLLDQVVSRFAPQIESMALSANGDPARFLRFGLPVLADSVPGFAGPLAGILTGLEWAAANRSCKAIVSAAGDTPFLPLDLVE
;
A
#
# COMPACT_ATOMS: atom_id res chain seq x y z
N MET A 1 19.26 -9.58 6.55
CA MET A 1 18.29 -10.12 5.57
C MET A 1 17.12 -9.19 5.28
N LYS A 2 16.80 -8.18 6.11
CA LYS A 2 15.69 -7.20 5.92
C LYS A 2 15.77 -6.29 4.66
N ARG A 3 16.68 -6.54 3.71
CA ARG A 3 17.04 -5.62 2.61
C ARG A 3 16.63 -6.07 1.22
N ASP A 4 16.00 -7.24 1.06
CA ASP A 4 15.61 -7.77 -0.26
C ASP A 4 14.08 -7.91 -0.41
N ILE A 5 13.28 -7.17 0.38
CA ILE A 5 11.82 -7.24 0.35
C ILE A 5 11.24 -5.86 0.03
N ALA A 6 10.36 -5.82 -0.96
CA ALA A 6 9.58 -4.65 -1.33
C ALA A 6 8.17 -4.72 -0.71
N GLY A 7 7.59 -3.59 -0.34
CA GLY A 7 6.25 -3.52 0.25
C GLY A 7 5.25 -2.82 -0.66
N ILE A 8 4.02 -3.33 -0.68
CA ILE A 8 2.87 -2.70 -1.34
C ILE A 8 1.73 -2.52 -0.34
N VAL A 9 1.25 -1.29 -0.17
CA VAL A 9 0.04 -1.03 0.61
C VAL A 9 -1.15 -0.94 -0.32
N LEU A 10 -2.14 -1.80 -0.12
CA LEU A 10 -3.39 -1.81 -0.88
C LEU A 10 -4.30 -0.70 -0.33
N ALA A 11 -4.20 0.49 -0.90
CA ALA A 11 -4.94 1.68 -0.51
C ALA A 11 -6.13 1.99 -1.43
N GLY A 12 -6.30 1.20 -2.50
CA GLY A 12 -7.40 1.29 -3.45
C GLY A 12 -8.67 0.57 -3.00
N GLY A 13 -9.68 0.62 -3.85
CA GLY A 13 -11.01 0.09 -3.60
C GLY A 13 -12.06 1.21 -3.61
N GLN A 14 -13.32 0.82 -3.68
CA GLN A 14 -14.41 1.77 -3.87
C GLN A 14 -15.13 2.15 -2.58
N SER A 15 -14.74 1.56 -1.44
CA SER A 15 -15.33 1.82 -0.11
C SER A 15 -16.87 1.88 -0.11
N ARG A 16 -17.54 1.07 -0.96
CA ARG A 16 -18.98 1.20 -1.24
C ARG A 16 -19.86 1.13 0.02
N ARG A 17 -19.45 0.31 0.99
CA ARG A 17 -20.15 0.15 2.28
C ARG A 17 -19.97 1.33 3.23
N MET A 18 -18.99 2.20 2.97
CA MET A 18 -18.67 3.39 3.76
C MET A 18 -19.07 4.69 3.05
N GLY A 19 -19.96 4.61 2.05
CA GLY A 19 -20.41 5.77 1.28
C GLY A 19 -19.45 6.24 0.18
N GLY A 20 -18.41 5.45 -0.12
CA GLY A 20 -17.37 5.82 -1.10
C GLY A 20 -16.13 6.44 -0.45
N GLY A 21 -15.22 6.95 -1.28
CA GLY A 21 -13.99 7.60 -0.84
C GLY A 21 -12.86 6.64 -0.44
N ASP A 22 -11.77 7.21 0.08
CA ASP A 22 -10.55 6.47 0.43
C ASP A 22 -10.57 6.05 1.90
N LYS A 23 -10.95 4.79 2.16
CA LYS A 23 -11.00 4.24 3.52
C LYS A 23 -9.68 4.43 4.26
N SER A 24 -8.55 4.23 3.58
CA SER A 24 -7.20 4.39 4.12
C SER A 24 -6.90 5.82 4.60
N LEU A 25 -7.64 6.82 4.12
CA LEU A 25 -7.49 8.23 4.54
C LEU A 25 -8.45 8.64 5.66
N LEU A 26 -9.24 7.70 6.21
CA LEU A 26 -10.11 8.00 7.34
C LEU A 26 -9.31 8.39 8.60
N PRO A 27 -9.79 9.37 9.40
CA PRO A 27 -9.09 9.83 10.59
C PRO A 27 -8.84 8.73 11.62
N LEU A 28 -7.66 8.74 12.23
CA LEU A 28 -7.28 7.90 13.38
C LEU A 28 -6.22 8.63 14.21
N GLY A 29 -6.59 9.07 15.42
CA GLY A 29 -5.73 9.88 16.27
C GLY A 29 -5.38 11.21 15.60
N ASP A 30 -4.11 11.60 15.66
CA ASP A 30 -3.60 12.85 15.05
C ASP A 30 -3.39 12.76 13.52
N GLY A 31 -3.68 11.60 12.91
CA GLY A 31 -3.52 11.36 11.48
C GLY A 31 -4.66 10.53 10.90
N CYS A 32 -4.36 9.67 9.94
CA CYS A 32 -5.29 8.75 9.30
C CYS A 32 -4.83 7.29 9.41
N LEU A 33 -5.68 6.34 8.99
CA LEU A 33 -5.34 4.91 8.98
C LEU A 33 -4.01 4.64 8.24
N LEU A 34 -3.84 5.22 7.06
CA LEU A 34 -2.64 5.05 6.24
C LEU A 34 -1.38 5.64 6.90
N ASP A 35 -1.48 6.72 7.68
CA ASP A 35 -0.33 7.25 8.44
C ASP A 35 0.20 6.20 9.43
N GLN A 36 -0.70 5.49 10.12
CA GLN A 36 -0.34 4.39 11.02
C GLN A 36 0.24 3.20 10.25
N VAL A 37 -0.35 2.85 9.10
CA VAL A 37 0.14 1.74 8.28
C VAL A 37 1.57 2.01 7.77
N VAL A 38 1.80 3.17 7.18
CA VAL A 38 3.12 3.55 6.64
C VAL A 38 4.17 3.61 7.74
N SER A 39 3.86 4.22 8.90
CA SER A 39 4.82 4.35 10.01
C SER A 39 5.29 3.00 10.58
N ARG A 40 4.41 1.99 10.60
CA ARG A 40 4.73 0.64 11.08
C ARG A 40 5.40 -0.20 10.02
N PHE A 41 5.04 -0.02 8.74
CA PHE A 41 5.49 -0.89 7.66
C PHE A 41 6.85 -0.49 7.11
N ALA A 42 7.09 0.82 6.95
CA ALA A 42 8.30 1.35 6.30
C ALA A 42 9.61 0.92 6.96
N PRO A 43 9.73 0.83 8.31
CA PRO A 43 10.98 0.39 8.93
C PRO A 43 11.37 -1.07 8.65
N GLN A 44 10.44 -1.88 8.13
CA GLN A 44 10.62 -3.32 7.99
C GLN A 44 11.01 -3.76 6.56
N ILE A 45 11.02 -2.85 5.58
CA ILE A 45 11.22 -3.13 4.14
C ILE A 45 12.18 -2.13 3.50
N GLU A 46 12.74 -2.47 2.34
CA GLU A 46 13.68 -1.58 1.64
C GLU A 46 12.99 -0.46 0.86
N SER A 47 11.87 -0.79 0.20
CA SER A 47 11.11 0.14 -0.61
C SER A 47 9.62 -0.13 -0.50
N MET A 48 8.81 0.92 -0.59
CA MET A 48 7.36 0.85 -0.44
C MET A 48 6.67 1.60 -1.59
N ALA A 49 5.53 1.08 -2.02
CA ALA A 49 4.59 1.77 -2.89
C ALA A 49 3.15 1.64 -2.35
N LEU A 50 2.25 2.46 -2.88
CA LEU A 50 0.81 2.38 -2.67
C LEU A 50 0.15 1.85 -3.94
N SER A 51 -0.74 0.86 -3.82
CA SER A 51 -1.68 0.50 -4.90
C SER A 51 -2.98 1.26 -4.67
N ALA A 52 -3.30 2.19 -5.56
CA ALA A 52 -4.53 2.96 -5.53
C ALA A 52 -4.94 3.44 -6.92
N ASN A 53 -6.23 3.31 -7.22
CA ASN A 53 -6.82 3.81 -8.46
C ASN A 53 -7.41 5.22 -8.27
N GLY A 54 -7.50 5.98 -9.36
CA GLY A 54 -7.98 7.36 -9.36
C GLY A 54 -6.85 8.37 -9.23
N ASP A 55 -7.14 9.54 -8.67
CA ASP A 55 -6.16 10.64 -8.57
C ASP A 55 -5.06 10.31 -7.54
N PRO A 56 -3.78 10.21 -7.94
CA PRO A 56 -2.67 9.96 -7.02
C PRO A 56 -2.36 11.16 -6.13
N ALA A 57 -2.82 12.38 -6.48
CA ALA A 57 -2.53 13.59 -5.71
C ALA A 57 -2.98 13.51 -4.24
N ARG A 58 -4.03 12.71 -3.99
CA ARG A 58 -4.58 12.44 -2.65
C ARG A 58 -3.56 11.81 -1.68
N PHE A 59 -2.51 11.18 -2.20
CA PHE A 59 -1.47 10.51 -1.42
C PHE A 59 -0.11 11.23 -1.45
N LEU A 60 -0.01 12.43 -2.05
CA LEU A 60 1.27 13.14 -2.21
C LEU A 60 2.03 13.34 -0.89
N ARG A 61 1.31 13.55 0.23
CA ARG A 61 1.92 13.77 1.54
C ARG A 61 2.75 12.59 2.05
N PHE A 62 2.52 11.38 1.54
CA PHE A 62 3.26 10.19 1.95
C PHE A 62 4.63 10.07 1.27
N GLY A 63 4.86 10.81 0.18
CA GLY A 63 6.12 10.72 -0.58
C GLY A 63 6.39 9.34 -1.19
N LEU A 64 5.35 8.51 -1.33
CA LEU A 64 5.43 7.16 -1.86
C LEU A 64 4.97 7.11 -3.32
N PRO A 65 5.53 6.23 -4.16
CA PRO A 65 4.97 5.91 -5.46
C PRO A 65 3.52 5.44 -5.32
N VAL A 66 2.61 5.98 -6.13
CA VAL A 66 1.21 5.56 -6.22
C VAL A 66 1.01 4.85 -7.56
N LEU A 67 0.67 3.57 -7.48
CA LEU A 67 0.54 2.68 -8.62
C LEU A 67 -0.95 2.40 -8.85
N ALA A 68 -1.42 2.69 -10.06
CA ALA A 68 -2.73 2.24 -10.51
C ALA A 68 -2.67 0.75 -10.88
N ASP A 69 -3.79 0.04 -10.70
CA ASP A 69 -3.84 -1.38 -11.03
C ASP A 69 -3.56 -1.61 -12.52
N SER A 70 -2.67 -2.54 -12.84
CA SER A 70 -2.39 -2.93 -14.23
C SER A 70 -3.55 -3.67 -14.89
N VAL A 71 -4.40 -4.31 -14.08
CA VAL A 71 -5.63 -4.99 -14.53
C VAL A 71 -6.84 -4.05 -14.37
N PRO A 72 -7.52 -3.68 -15.47
CA PRO A 72 -8.66 -2.78 -15.41
C PRO A 72 -9.88 -3.42 -14.75
N GLY A 73 -10.87 -2.60 -14.39
CA GLY A 73 -12.19 -3.06 -13.95
C GLY A 73 -12.33 -3.34 -12.45
N PHE A 74 -11.43 -2.81 -11.60
CA PHE A 74 -11.46 -3.02 -10.15
C PHE A 74 -11.48 -4.52 -9.79
N ALA A 75 -10.54 -5.29 -10.37
CA ALA A 75 -10.44 -6.74 -10.23
C ALA A 75 -10.08 -7.23 -8.80
N GLY A 76 -10.16 -6.34 -7.81
CA GLY A 76 -9.98 -6.64 -6.40
C GLY A 76 -8.52 -6.65 -5.95
N PRO A 77 -8.26 -7.10 -4.70
CA PRO A 77 -6.94 -7.01 -4.08
C PRO A 77 -5.80 -7.69 -4.85
N LEU A 78 -6.10 -8.75 -5.61
CA LEU A 78 -5.09 -9.45 -6.42
C LEU A 78 -4.51 -8.59 -7.54
N ALA A 79 -5.28 -7.64 -8.08
CA ALA A 79 -4.77 -6.69 -9.09
C ALA A 79 -3.71 -5.75 -8.50
N GLY A 80 -3.94 -5.28 -7.27
CA GLY A 80 -2.97 -4.46 -6.55
C GLY A 80 -1.71 -5.24 -6.16
N ILE A 81 -1.85 -6.53 -5.78
CA ILE A 81 -0.71 -7.41 -5.52
C ILE A 81 0.11 -7.63 -6.80
N LEU A 82 -0.54 -7.92 -7.94
CA LEU A 82 0.13 -8.04 -9.23
C LEU A 82 0.90 -6.77 -9.60
N THR A 83 0.27 -5.61 -9.44
CA THR A 83 0.89 -4.30 -9.68
C THR A 83 2.13 -4.11 -8.80
N GLY A 84 2.07 -4.52 -7.53
CA GLY A 84 3.21 -4.53 -6.62
C GLY A 84 4.35 -5.45 -7.08
N LEU A 85 4.02 -6.65 -7.57
CA LEU A 85 5.00 -7.59 -8.14
C LEU A 85 5.70 -7.01 -9.37
N GLU A 86 4.93 -6.42 -10.31
CA GLU A 86 5.46 -5.81 -11.53
C GLU A 86 6.38 -4.63 -11.21
N TRP A 87 5.98 -3.76 -10.26
CA TRP A 87 6.78 -2.64 -9.81
C TRP A 87 8.11 -3.08 -9.16
N ALA A 88 8.05 -4.11 -8.30
CA ALA A 88 9.20 -4.68 -7.64
C ALA A 88 10.17 -5.31 -8.65
N ALA A 89 9.65 -6.11 -9.60
CA ALA A 89 10.44 -6.77 -10.63
C ALA A 89 11.15 -5.78 -11.57
N ALA A 90 10.51 -4.64 -11.88
CA ALA A 90 11.07 -3.65 -12.80
C ALA A 90 12.22 -2.81 -12.19
N ASN A 91 12.26 -2.64 -10.88
CA ASN A 91 13.06 -1.57 -10.27
C ASN A 91 13.97 -2.01 -9.12
N ARG A 92 13.89 -3.25 -8.65
CA ARG A 92 14.53 -3.64 -7.38
C ARG A 92 15.14 -5.03 -7.45
N SER A 93 16.28 -5.19 -6.77
CA SER A 93 16.93 -6.48 -6.53
C SER A 93 16.25 -7.27 -5.41
N CYS A 94 14.93 -7.17 -5.28
CA CYS A 94 14.17 -7.83 -4.23
C CYS A 94 13.74 -9.23 -4.65
N LYS A 95 13.72 -10.17 -3.70
CA LYS A 95 13.36 -11.58 -3.92
C LYS A 95 11.90 -11.89 -3.58
N ALA A 96 11.26 -10.99 -2.84
CA ALA A 96 9.89 -11.15 -2.39
C ALA A 96 9.21 -9.78 -2.27
N ILE A 97 7.88 -9.80 -2.26
CA ILE A 97 7.07 -8.67 -1.83
C ILE A 97 6.25 -9.05 -0.61
N VAL A 98 5.94 -8.05 0.22
CA VAL A 98 4.94 -8.14 1.28
C VAL A 98 3.82 -7.15 0.98
N SER A 99 2.58 -7.56 1.20
CA SER A 99 1.41 -6.69 1.02
C SER A 99 0.73 -6.43 2.35
N ALA A 100 0.21 -5.21 2.51
CA ALA A 100 -0.60 -4.82 3.66
C ALA A 100 -1.85 -4.10 3.17
N ALA A 101 -2.97 -4.24 3.89
CA ALA A 101 -4.16 -3.46 3.60
C ALA A 101 -4.01 -2.03 4.18
N GLY A 102 -4.48 -1.01 3.45
CA GLY A 102 -4.38 0.38 3.89
C GLY A 102 -5.25 0.74 5.10
N ASP A 103 -6.11 -0.19 5.53
CA ASP A 103 -7.05 -0.05 6.64
C ASP A 103 -6.73 -0.95 7.85
N THR A 104 -5.53 -1.55 7.90
CA THR A 104 -5.04 -2.34 9.05
C THR A 104 -3.98 -1.56 9.83
N PRO A 105 -4.33 -0.51 10.58
CA PRO A 105 -3.38 0.42 11.20
C PRO A 105 -2.51 -0.19 12.31
N PHE A 106 -2.83 -1.40 12.76
CA PHE A 106 -2.15 -2.08 13.87
C PHE A 106 -1.34 -3.30 13.39
N LEU A 107 -0.80 -3.25 12.18
CA LEU A 107 0.13 -4.27 11.73
C LEU A 107 1.29 -4.46 12.73
N PRO A 108 1.76 -5.71 12.89
CA PRO A 108 2.88 -6.02 13.78
C PRO A 108 4.15 -5.28 13.33
N LEU A 109 5.02 -5.00 14.29
CA LEU A 109 6.31 -4.33 14.04
C LEU A 109 7.38 -5.30 13.49
N ASP A 110 7.04 -6.58 13.43
CA ASP A 110 7.85 -7.74 13.04
C ASP A 110 7.15 -8.59 11.95
N LEU A 111 6.30 -7.96 11.12
CA LEU A 111 5.54 -8.64 10.06
C LEU A 111 6.43 -9.40 9.05
N VAL A 112 7.64 -8.92 8.83
CA VAL A 112 8.57 -9.38 7.77
C VAL A 112 9.82 -10.08 8.35
N GLU A 113 9.81 -10.42 9.64
CA GLU A 113 10.91 -11.16 10.29
C GLU A 113 10.91 -12.66 10.00
#